data_AF-A0A351SL23-F1
#
_entry.id   AF-A0A351SL23-F1
#
_cell.length_a   1.000
_cell.length_b   1.000
_cell.length_c   1.000
_cell.angle_alpha   90.00
_cell.angle_beta   90.00
_cell.angle_gamma   90.00
#
_symmetry.space_group_name_H-M   'P 1'
#
loop_
_entity.id
_entity.type
_entity.pdbx_description
1 polymer ?
#
loop_
_entity_poly.entity_id
_entity_poly.type
_entity_poly.pdbx_seq_one_letter_code
_entity_poly.pdbx_strand_id
1 'polypeptide(L)'
;MQYVFDPPPRTALPVTGSEAFFPVHRIYCVGRNYADHAREMGDDPGREPPFFFSKPADAAICAPEIRYPPATADLHHEVELVVALGTGGQDIPVNQAATLGFC
;
A
#
# COMPACT_ATOMS: atom_id res chain seq x y z
N MET A 1 20.46 6.83 -20.92
CA MET A 1 19.06 7.23 -21.12
C MET A 1 19.00 8.72 -20.84
N GLN A 2 18.48 9.54 -21.76
CA GLN A 2 18.43 11.00 -21.62
C GLN A 2 16.96 11.40 -21.43
N TYR A 3 16.64 12.03 -20.31
CA TYR A 3 15.30 12.57 -20.05
C TYR A 3 15.20 14.00 -20.55
N VAL A 4 13.99 14.43 -20.91
CA VAL A 4 13.71 15.80 -21.35
C VAL A 4 13.68 16.82 -20.20
N PHE A 5 13.56 16.34 -18.96
CA PHE A 5 13.70 17.08 -17.70
C PHE A 5 14.10 16.11 -16.59
N ASP A 6 14.57 16.64 -15.46
CA ASP A 6 14.96 15.80 -14.33
C ASP A 6 13.75 15.04 -13.77
N PRO A 7 13.82 13.70 -13.66
CA PRO A 7 12.71 12.95 -13.09
C PRO A 7 12.52 13.32 -11.62
N PRO A 8 11.29 13.31 -11.10
CA PRO A 8 11.06 13.53 -9.69
C PRO A 8 11.84 12.52 -8.85
N PRO A 9 12.29 12.89 -7.63
CA PRO A 9 12.91 11.95 -6.71
C PRO A 9 12.02 10.72 -6.51
N ARG A 10 12.63 9.53 -6.47
CA ARG A 10 11.88 8.31 -6.19
C ARG A 10 11.36 8.36 -4.76
N THR A 11 10.07 8.09 -4.58
CA THR A 11 9.48 7.94 -3.26
C THR A 11 10.16 6.81 -2.49
N ALA A 12 10.61 7.09 -1.27
CA ALA A 12 11.26 6.11 -0.43
C ALA A 12 10.84 6.33 1.04
N LEU A 13 10.67 5.23 1.78
CA LEU A 13 10.25 5.24 3.18
C LEU A 13 11.44 4.96 4.10
N PRO A 14 11.54 5.62 5.27
CA PRO A 14 12.63 5.36 6.21
C PRO A 14 12.52 3.94 6.80
N VAL A 15 13.66 3.30 7.03
CA VAL A 15 13.74 2.00 7.70
C VAL A 15 14.10 2.22 9.16
N THR A 16 13.23 1.80 10.07
CA THR A 16 13.46 1.93 11.53
C THR A 16 14.78 1.27 11.92
N GLY A 17 15.64 2.02 12.63
CA GLY A 17 16.95 1.52 13.07
C GLY A 17 18.04 1.52 11.99
N SER A 18 17.80 2.15 10.83
CA SER A 18 18.76 2.26 9.74
C SER A 18 18.76 3.69 9.15
N GLU A 19 19.88 4.08 8.53
CA GLU A 19 19.95 5.28 7.68
C GLU A 19 19.44 5.01 6.25
N ALA A 20 19.14 3.75 5.94
CA ALA A 20 18.62 3.33 4.64
C ALA A 20 17.14 3.66 4.47
N PHE A 21 16.73 3.76 3.20
CA PHE A 21 15.34 3.97 2.80
C PHE A 21 14.87 2.84 1.89
N PHE A 22 13.62 2.43 2.04
CA PHE A 22 12.95 1.47 1.17
C PHE A 22 12.35 2.18 -0.05
N PRO A 23 12.84 1.92 -1.28
CA PRO A 23 12.33 2.57 -2.48
C PRO A 23 10.97 2.01 -2.90
N VAL A 24 9.93 2.83 -2.86
CA VAL A 24 8.57 2.43 -3.22
C VAL A 24 8.45 2.33 -4.74
N HIS A 25 7.95 1.20 -5.25
CA HIS A 25 7.70 1.01 -6.67
C HIS A 25 6.21 1.12 -7.03
N ARG A 26 5.38 0.26 -6.44
CA ARG A 26 3.91 0.26 -6.60
C ARG A 26 3.24 -0.01 -5.27
N ILE A 27 2.05 0.51 -5.09
CA ILE A 27 1.22 0.30 -3.90
C ILE A 27 -0.03 -0.44 -4.34
N TYR A 28 -0.24 -1.63 -3.78
CA TYR A 28 -1.45 -2.42 -3.97
C TYR A 28 -2.18 -2.51 -2.63
N CYS A 29 -3.48 -2.24 -2.65
CA CYS A 29 -4.36 -2.27 -1.49
C CYS A 29 -5.42 -3.35 -1.69
N VAL A 30 -5.90 -3.96 -0.59
CA VAL A 30 -6.88 -5.05 -0.65
C VAL A 30 -8.17 -4.60 0.04
N GLY A 31 -9.22 -4.37 -0.74
CA GLY A 31 -10.53 -4.00 -0.22
C GLY A 31 -11.26 -5.19 0.39
N ARG A 32 -12.01 -4.94 1.47
CA ARG A 32 -12.86 -5.94 2.16
C ARG A 32 -12.12 -7.20 2.65
N ASN A 33 -10.86 -7.05 3.06
CA ASN A 33 -10.02 -8.18 3.48
C ASN A 33 -10.16 -8.58 4.97
N TYR A 34 -10.96 -7.85 5.75
CA TYR A 34 -11.27 -8.15 7.15
C TYR A 34 -12.76 -8.49 7.30
N ALA A 35 -13.04 -9.71 7.76
CA ALA A 35 -14.40 -10.27 7.80
C ALA A 35 -15.36 -9.48 8.72
N ASP A 36 -14.85 -8.86 9.77
CA ASP A 36 -15.67 -8.11 10.71
C ASP A 36 -16.04 -6.71 10.20
N HIS A 37 -15.19 -6.10 9.35
CA HIS A 37 -15.49 -4.83 8.69
C HIS A 37 -16.50 -4.98 7.54
N ALA A 38 -16.48 -6.11 6.83
CA ALA A 38 -17.48 -6.42 5.80
C ALA A 38 -18.91 -6.55 6.37
N ARG A 39 -19.04 -7.06 7.61
CA ARG A 39 -20.33 -7.17 8.31
C ARG A 39 -20.87 -5.82 8.79
N GLU A 40 -19.98 -4.90 9.15
CA GLU A 40 -20.33 -3.54 9.60
C GLU A 40 -20.92 -2.68 8.48
N MET A 41 -20.51 -2.93 7.22
CA MET A 41 -21.03 -2.26 6.02
C MET A 41 -22.32 -2.86 5.45
N GLY A 42 -22.93 -3.84 6.13
CA GLY A 42 -24.24 -4.40 5.76
C GLY A 42 -24.22 -5.49 4.67
N ASP A 43 -23.05 -6.06 4.34
CA ASP A 43 -22.94 -7.14 3.34
C ASP A 43 -23.24 -8.53 3.94
N ASP A 44 -24.06 -9.30 3.21
CA ASP A 44 -24.50 -10.68 3.52
C ASP A 44 -23.29 -11.66 3.52
N PRO A 45 -23.24 -12.72 4.36
CA PRO A 45 -22.06 -13.58 4.57
C PRO A 45 -21.61 -14.43 3.36
N GLY A 46 -22.23 -14.27 2.19
CA GLY A 46 -21.79 -14.82 0.92
C GLY A 46 -20.60 -14.03 0.36
N ARG A 47 -19.45 -14.10 1.06
CA ARG A 47 -18.19 -13.38 0.78
C ARG A 47 -17.94 -13.14 -0.72
N GLU A 48 -18.13 -11.90 -1.17
CA GLU A 48 -17.46 -11.44 -2.37
C GLU A 48 -15.93 -11.56 -2.14
N PRO A 49 -15.17 -12.03 -3.14
CA PRO A 49 -13.72 -12.10 -3.01
C PRO A 49 -13.15 -10.70 -2.76
N PRO A 50 -12.06 -10.57 -1.97
CA PRO A 50 -11.35 -9.31 -1.85
C PRO A 50 -10.94 -8.81 -3.23
N PHE A 51 -10.97 -7.50 -3.41
CA PHE A 51 -10.55 -6.87 -4.66
C PHE A 51 -9.32 -6.00 -4.44
N PHE A 52 -8.57 -5.77 -5.52
CA PHE A 52 -7.37 -4.96 -5.49
C PHE A 52 -7.62 -3.60 -6.11
N PHE A 53 -7.05 -2.57 -5.48
CA PHE A 53 -6.90 -1.25 -6.07
C PHE A 53 -5.46 -0.77 -5.83
N SER A 54 -5.12 0.39 -6.37
CA SER A 54 -3.76 0.93 -6.25
C SER A 54 -3.75 2.41 -5.91
N LYS A 55 -2.64 2.84 -5.32
CA LYS A 55 -2.29 4.24 -5.12
C LYS A 55 -0.97 4.52 -5.87
N PRO A 56 -0.75 5.73 -6.38
CA PRO A 56 0.53 6.08 -6.96
C PRO A 56 1.61 6.06 -5.85
N ALA A 57 2.85 5.76 -6.22
CA ALA A 57 3.93 5.55 -5.25
C ALA A 57 4.18 6.78 -4.37
N ASP A 58 3.98 7.98 -4.91
CA ASP A 58 4.13 9.27 -4.23
C ASP A 58 2.99 9.63 -3.28
N ALA A 59 1.93 8.81 -3.20
CA ALA A 59 0.92 8.90 -2.14
C ALA A 59 1.42 8.35 -0.79
N ALA A 60 2.51 7.56 -0.77
CA ALA A 60 3.12 7.09 0.47
C ALA A 60 3.93 8.21 1.11
N ILE A 61 3.54 8.62 2.32
CA ILE A 61 4.20 9.69 3.08
C ILE A 61 4.45 9.26 4.53
N CYS A 62 5.61 9.66 5.07
CA CYS A 62 5.86 9.67 6.51
C CYS A 62 5.91 11.14 6.96
N ALA A 63 4.78 11.67 7.39
CA ALA A 63 4.65 13.05 7.84
C ALA A 63 3.93 13.10 9.19
N PRO A 64 4.27 14.06 10.07
CA PRO A 64 3.58 14.25 11.34
C PRO A 64 2.14 14.77 11.15
N GLU A 65 1.86 15.38 10.00
CA GLU A 65 0.57 15.98 9.67
C GLU A 65 0.18 15.65 8.22
N ILE A 66 -1.12 15.42 8.00
CA ILE A 66 -1.70 15.14 6.68
C ILE A 66 -2.65 16.27 6.31
N ARG A 67 -2.50 16.82 5.11
CA ARG A 67 -3.41 17.86 4.59
C ARG A 67 -4.77 17.25 4.25
N TYR A 68 -5.84 17.92 4.68
CA TYR A 68 -7.20 17.53 4.31
C TYR A 68 -7.39 17.67 2.78
N PRO A 69 -7.91 16.65 2.07
CA PRO A 69 -8.01 16.70 0.62
C PRO A 69 -9.14 17.63 0.15
N PRO A 70 -8.98 18.32 -1.00
CA PRO A 70 -9.85 19.45 -1.37
C PRO A 70 -11.26 19.08 -1.85
N ALA A 71 -11.50 17.83 -2.25
CA ALA A 71 -12.73 17.39 -2.92
C ALA A 71 -13.60 16.46 -2.06
N THR A 72 -13.50 16.55 -0.73
CA THR A 72 -14.38 15.83 0.20
C THR A 72 -14.78 16.73 1.36
N ALA A 73 -15.87 16.37 2.05
CA ALA A 73 -16.23 16.89 3.36
C ALA A 73 -16.28 15.75 4.41
N ASP A 74 -15.96 14.53 4.01
CA ASP A 74 -15.97 13.33 4.84
C ASP A 74 -14.72 12.50 4.51
N LEU A 75 -13.73 12.54 5.40
CA LEU A 75 -12.45 11.85 5.24
C LEU A 75 -12.39 10.70 6.24
N HIS A 76 -12.35 9.48 5.72
CA HIS A 76 -12.28 8.28 6.54
C HIS A 76 -10.84 7.82 6.75
N HIS A 77 -10.58 7.13 7.86
CA HIS A 77 -9.30 6.52 8.16
C HIS A 77 -9.45 5.00 8.18
N GLU A 78 -8.47 4.31 7.60
CA GLU A 78 -8.37 2.84 7.62
C GLU A 78 -6.95 2.48 8.05
N VAL A 79 -6.83 1.71 9.14
CA VAL A 79 -5.54 1.21 9.61
C VAL A 79 -5.29 -0.16 8.98
N GLU A 80 -4.19 -0.26 8.24
CA GLU A 80 -3.84 -1.48 7.52
C GLU A 80 -2.42 -1.95 7.86
N LEU A 81 -2.20 -3.28 7.79
CA LEU A 81 -0.85 -3.83 7.76
C LEU A 81 -0.27 -3.68 6.36
N VAL A 82 0.87 -3.02 6.25
CA VAL A 82 1.62 -2.90 4.99
C VAL A 82 2.71 -3.97 4.92
N VAL A 83 2.78 -4.68 3.80
CA VAL A 83 3.86 -5.64 3.50
C VAL A 83 4.77 -5.05 2.42
N ALA A 84 6.04 -4.83 2.76
CA ALA A 84 7.06 -4.39 1.82
C ALA A 84 7.70 -5.60 1.12
N LEU A 85 7.71 -5.62 -0.21
CA LEU A 85 8.26 -6.73 -1.01
C LEU A 85 9.69 -6.41 -1.44
N GLY A 86 10.66 -7.22 -1.00
CA GLY A 86 12.07 -7.13 -1.38
C GLY A 86 12.40 -7.83 -2.70
N THR A 87 11.60 -8.81 -3.11
CA THR A 87 11.74 -9.52 -4.38
C THR A 87 10.39 -9.65 -5.10
N GLY A 88 10.45 -9.89 -6.41
CA GLY A 88 9.26 -10.06 -7.25
C GLY A 88 9.09 -11.51 -7.73
N GLY A 89 7.99 -11.75 -8.43
CA GLY A 89 7.68 -13.03 -9.06
C GLY A 89 6.31 -12.99 -9.73
N GLN A 90 5.97 -14.07 -10.43
CA GLN A 90 4.67 -14.30 -11.06
C GLN A 90 4.17 -15.68 -10.64
N ASP A 91 2.86 -15.82 -10.40
CA ASP A 91 2.21 -17.07 -9.99
C ASP A 91 2.91 -17.76 -8.80
N ILE A 92 3.23 -16.95 -7.80
CA ILE A 92 4.04 -17.36 -6.65
C ILE A 92 3.24 -18.35 -5.78
N PRO A 93 3.77 -19.55 -5.51
CA PRO A 93 3.11 -20.51 -4.63
C PRO A 93 2.87 -19.92 -3.24
N VAL A 94 1.70 -20.19 -2.65
CA VAL A 94 1.29 -19.63 -1.35
C VAL A 94 2.32 -19.91 -0.25
N ASN A 95 2.93 -21.10 -0.25
CA ASN A 95 3.96 -21.48 0.73
C ASN A 95 5.30 -20.75 0.55
N GLN A 96 5.50 -20.04 -0.56
CA GLN A 96 6.68 -19.22 -0.84
C GLN A 96 6.39 -17.72 -0.73
N ALA A 97 5.13 -17.30 -0.68
CA ALA A 97 4.76 -15.88 -0.70
C ALA A 97 5.40 -15.07 0.45
N ALA A 98 5.53 -15.66 1.64
CA ALA A 98 6.12 -15.00 2.80
C ALA A 98 7.63 -14.72 2.64
N THR A 99 8.33 -15.37 1.71
CA THR A 99 9.77 -15.17 1.50
C THR A 99 10.09 -13.90 0.71
N LEU A 100 9.07 -13.26 0.12
CA LEU A 100 9.23 -12.02 -0.64
C LEU A 100 9.37 -10.79 0.26
N GLY A 101 8.93 -10.89 1.51
CA GLY A 101 8.85 -9.77 2.44
C GLY A 101 10.22 -9.24 2.86
N PHE A 102 10.29 -7.93 3.06
CA PHE A 102 11.39 -7.24 3.73
C PHE A 102 10.89 -6.81 5.13
N CYS A 103 11.56 -7.25 6.19
CA CYS A 103 11.33 -6.83 7.57
C CYS A 103 12.54 -6.01 8.05
#